data_AF-A0A2N1WE62-F1
#
_entry.id   AF-A0A2N1WE62-F1
#
_cell.length_a   1.000
_cell.length_b   1.000
_cell.length_c   1.000
_cell.angle_alpha   90.00
_cell.angle_beta   90.00
_cell.angle_gamma   90.00
#
_symmetry.space_group_name_H-M   'P 1'
#
loop_
_entity.id
_entity.type
_entity.pdbx_description
1 polymer ?
#
loop_
_entity_poly.entity_id
_entity_poly.type
_entity_poly.pdbx_seq_one_letter_code
_entity_poly.pdbx_strand_id
1 'polypeptide(L)' 'DFNEARARMPHEPAFSEAFTIDGVAHRVLFYRTQRVEGDGVTTRDETTPLVFVEGRLAGWGETALVGLPVRGGPSFD' A
#
# COMPACT_ATOMS: atom_id res chain seq x y z
N ASP A 1 7.62 13.15 -1.71
CA ASP A 1 6.19 13.42 -1.97
C ASP A 1 5.59 12.26 -2.76
N PHE A 2 4.26 12.11 -2.78
CA PHE A 2 3.55 11.02 -3.48
C PHE A 2 3.98 10.84 -4.94
N ASN A 3 4.06 11.93 -5.71
CA ASN A 3 4.41 11.84 -7.14
C ASN A 3 5.86 11.40 -7.34
N GLU A 4 6.76 11.89 -6.49
CA GLU A 4 8.17 11.51 -6.51
C GLU A 4 8.38 10.04 -6.12
N ALA A 5 7.66 9.56 -5.10
CA ALA A 5 7.71 8.17 -4.68
C ALA A 5 7.25 7.24 -5.82
N ARG A 6 6.17 7.58 -6.53
CA ARG A 6 5.72 6.83 -7.70
C ARG A 6 6.72 6.84 -8.85
N ALA A 7 7.31 7.99 -9.14
CA ALA A 7 8.28 8.14 -10.23
C ALA A 7 9.59 7.37 -9.99
N ARG A 8 9.92 7.08 -8.73
CA ARG A 8 11.11 6.29 -8.36
C ARG A 8 10.89 4.78 -8.36
N MET A 9 9.65 4.32 -8.41
CA MET A 9 9.36 2.88 -8.41
C MET A 9 9.56 2.30 -9.81
N PRO A 10 10.16 1.10 -9.93
CA PRO A 10 10.52 0.50 -11.22
C PRO A 10 9.31 0.04 -12.04
N HIS A 11 8.12 -0.05 -11.42
CA HIS A 11 6.88 -0.47 -12.07
C HIS A 11 5.68 0.22 -11.40
N GLU A 12 4.50 0.07 -11.98
CA GLU A 12 3.25 0.53 -11.38
C GLU A 12 2.88 -0.30 -10.13
N PRO A 13 2.16 0.29 -9.16
CA PRO A 13 1.63 -0.47 -8.04
C PRO A 13 0.60 -1.49 -8.56
N ALA A 14 0.60 -2.69 -7.97
CA ALA A 14 -0.38 -3.73 -8.30
C ALA A 14 -1.79 -3.30 -7.87
N PHE A 15 -1.89 -2.60 -6.73
CA PHE A 15 -3.13 -2.09 -6.19
C PHE A 15 -2.93 -0.69 -5.61
N SER A 16 -4.02 0.09 -5.56
CA SER A 16 -4.03 1.36 -4.85
C SER A 16 -5.36 1.58 -4.16
N GLU A 17 -5.33 2.13 -2.96
CA GLU A 17 -6.51 2.53 -2.20
C GLU A 17 -6.39 3.99 -1.77
N ALA A 18 -7.51 4.69 -1.73
CA ALA A 18 -7.58 6.06 -1.25
C ALA A 18 -8.85 6.24 -0.44
N PHE A 19 -8.72 6.89 0.71
CA PHE A 19 -9.81 7.14 1.64
C PHE A 19 -9.51 8.38 2.47
N THR A 20 -10.53 8.90 3.15
CA THR A 20 -10.41 10.06 4.02
C THR A 20 -10.83 9.67 5.43
N ILE A 21 -10.01 10.01 6.42
CA ILE A 21 -10.27 9.81 7.84
C ILE A 21 -10.23 11.19 8.48
N ASP A 22 -11.33 11.62 9.11
CA ASP A 22 -11.42 12.92 9.80
C ASP A 22 -10.99 14.12 8.93
N GLY A 23 -11.31 14.08 7.63
CA GLY A 23 -10.92 15.12 6.67
C GLY A 23 -9.49 15.01 6.13
N VAL A 24 -8.68 14.08 6.64
CA VAL A 24 -7.31 13.84 6.21
C VAL A 24 -7.26 12.81 5.09
N ALA A 25 -6.70 13.21 3.95
CA ALA A 25 -6.58 12.34 2.78
C ALA A 25 -5.47 11.30 2.98
N HIS A 26 -5.84 10.02 2.85
CA HIS A 26 -4.93 8.88 2.91
C HIS A 26 -4.89 8.18 1.56
N ARG A 27 -3.72 7.67 1.19
CA ARG A 27 -3.53 6.86 -0.01
C ARG A 27 -2.53 5.76 0.27
N VAL A 28 -2.84 4.54 -0.16
CA VAL A 28 -1.98 3.38 0.00
C VAL A 28 -1.67 2.82 -1.39
N LEU A 29 -0.39 2.59 -1.67
CA LEU A 29 0.08 1.94 -2.90
C LEU A 29 0.71 0.60 -2.56
N PHE A 30 0.28 -0.47 -3.22
CA PHE A 30 0.78 -1.82 -2.99
C PHE A 30 1.72 -2.23 -4.11
N TYR A 31 3.02 -2.30 -3.85
CA TYR A 31 4.02 -2.71 -4.83
C TYR A 31 4.42 -4.15 -4.62
N ARG A 32 4.40 -4.97 -5.67
CA ARG A 32 4.89 -6.35 -5.58
C ARG A 32 6.41 -6.35 -5.34
N THR A 33 6.85 -6.90 -4.23
CA THR A 33 8.26 -6.92 -3.81
C THR A 33 8.77 -8.32 -3.51
N GLN A 34 7.87 -9.29 -3.35
CA GLN A 34 8.19 -10.69 -3.16
C GLN A 34 7.37 -11.54 -4.13
N ARG A 35 7.90 -12.73 -4.44
CA ARG A 35 7.25 -13.73 -5.28
C ARG A 35 6.91 -14.92 -4.38
N VAL A 36 5.65 -15.04 -4.02
CA VAL A 36 5.07 -16.24 -3.41
C VAL A 36 4.60 -17.12 -4.58
N GLU A 37 4.74 -18.44 -4.43
CA GLU A 37 4.83 -19.35 -5.57
C GLU A 37 3.60 -19.40 -6.50
N GLY A 38 3.87 -19.39 -7.81
CA GLY A 38 3.38 -20.41 -8.75
C GLY A 38 1.89 -20.54 -9.12
N ASP A 39 0.94 -19.80 -8.53
CA ASP A 39 -0.50 -19.95 -8.88
C ASP A 39 -1.02 -18.95 -9.93
N GLY A 40 -0.23 -17.92 -10.25
CA GLY A 40 -0.55 -16.91 -11.25
C GLY A 40 -1.46 -15.76 -10.78
N VAL A 41 -1.83 -15.71 -9.50
CA VAL A 41 -2.65 -14.66 -8.88
C VAL A 41 -1.78 -13.83 -7.94
N THR A 42 -1.59 -12.54 -8.26
CA THR A 42 -0.91 -11.64 -7.32
C THR A 42 -1.82 -11.33 -6.13
N THR A 43 -1.47 -11.82 -4.96
CA THR A 43 -2.17 -11.55 -3.69
C THR A 43 -1.52 -10.37 -2.95
N ARG A 44 -2.25 -9.72 -2.04
CA ARG A 44 -1.73 -8.56 -1.29
C ARG A 44 -0.52 -8.91 -0.42
N ASP A 45 -0.45 -10.15 0.05
CA ASP A 45 0.66 -10.69 0.82
C ASP A 45 1.98 -10.70 0.03
N GLU A 46 1.96 -10.58 -1.30
CA GLU A 46 3.16 -10.43 -2.12
C GLU A 46 3.65 -8.98 -2.29
N THR A 47 2.95 -8.04 -1.65
CA THR A 47 3.17 -6.62 -1.83
C THR A 47 3.72 -5.95 -0.58
N THR A 48 4.53 -4.92 -0.79
CA THR A 48 4.87 -3.95 0.24
C THR A 48 4.02 -2.70 0.04
N PRO A 49 3.16 -2.35 1.01
CA PRO A 49 2.37 -1.11 0.94
C PRO A 49 3.24 0.11 1.26
N LEU A 50 2.96 1.22 0.58
CA LEU A 50 3.42 2.57 0.90
C LEU A 50 2.20 3.40 1.29
N VAL A 51 2.21 3.96 2.50
CA VAL A 51 1.11 4.76 3.05
C VAL A 51 1.46 6.25 2.96
N PHE A 52 0.57 7.01 2.36
CA PHE A 52 0.66 8.44 2.22
C PHE A 52 -0.48 9.12 2.97
N VAL A 53 -0.14 10.18 3.71
CA VAL A 53 -1.08 11.05 4.41
C VAL A 53 -0.83 12.46 3.89
N GLU A 54 -1.87 13.09 3.34
CA GLU A 54 -1.79 14.40 2.68
C GLU A 54 -0.65 14.49 1.63
N GLY A 55 -0.47 13.42 0.85
CA GLY A 55 0.57 13.33 -0.18
C GLY A 55 1.99 13.07 0.34
N ARG A 56 2.20 13.02 1.66
CA ARG A 56 3.50 12.72 2.27
C ARG A 56 3.59 11.25 2.67
N LEU A 57 4.74 10.62 2.43
CA LEU A 57 4.96 9.24 2.87
C LEU A 57 4.98 9.20 4.41
N ALA A 58 4.01 8.52 5.00
CA ALA A 58 3.86 8.38 6.45
C ALA A 58 4.44 7.05 6.96
N GLY A 59 4.44 6.01 6.13
CA GLY A 59 4.95 4.69 6.50
C GLY A 59 4.92 3.71 5.33
N TRP A 60 5.44 2.51 5.57
CA TRP A 60 5.44 1.42 4.60
C TRP A 60 5.46 0.06 5.31
N GLY A 61 5.13 -1.00 4.58
CA GLY A 61 5.00 -2.35 5.15
C GLY A 61 3.67 -2.57 5.89
N GLU A 62 3.40 -3.81 6.27
CA GLU A 62 2.12 -4.22 6.87
C GLU A 62 1.80 -3.46 8.17
N THR A 63 2.82 -3.12 8.96
CA THR A 63 2.64 -2.36 10.20
C THR A 63 2.10 -0.95 9.97
N ALA A 64 2.34 -0.36 8.80
CA ALA A 64 1.78 0.94 8.44
C ALA A 64 0.28 0.88 8.11
N LEU A 65 -0.28 -0.32 7.92
CA LEU A 65 -1.71 -0.53 7.64
C LEU A 65 -2.56 -0.65 8.89
N VAL A 66 -1.96 -0.82 10.07
CA VAL A 66 -2.68 -1.01 11.35
C VAL A 66 -3.61 0.18 11.59
N GLY A 67 -4.90 -0.12 11.78
CA GLY A 67 -5.93 0.90 12.05
C GLY A 67 -6.41 1.68 10.83
N LEU A 68 -5.88 1.39 9.63
CA LEU A 68 -6.41 1.95 8.39
C LEU A 68 -7.52 1.06 7.83
N PRO A 69 -8.58 1.63 7.25
CA PRO A 69 -9.68 0.87 6.62
C PRO A 69 -9.28 0.35 5.23
N VAL A 70 -8.10 -0.26 5.11
CA VAL A 70 -7.64 -0.91 3.87
C VAL A 70 -8.31 -2.27 3.70
N ARG A 71 -8.83 -2.55 2.51
CA ARG A 71 -9.43 -3.87 2.24
C ARG A 71 -8.31 -4.91 2.16
N GLY A 72 -8.42 -6.02 2.91
CA GLY A 72 -7.38 -7.05 2.94
C GLY A 72 -6.05 -6.55 3.51
N GLY A 73 -6.10 -5.63 4.47
CA GLY A 73 -4.97 -5.36 5.37
C GLY A 73 -4.67 -6.57 6.27
N PRO A 74 -3.64 -6.50 7.13
CA PRO A 74 -3.26 -7.60 8.00
C PRO A 74 -4.47 -8.12 8.77
N SER A 75 -4.77 -9.40 8.57
CA SER A 75 -5.78 -10.12 9.35
C SER A 75 -5.24 -10.28 10.76
N PHE A 76 -5.73 -9.47 11.70
CA PHE A 76 -5.55 -9.71 13.12
C PHE A 76 -6.67 -10.66 13.56
N ASP A 77 -6.42 -11.97 13.52
CA ASP A 77 -7.21 -12.92 14.30
C ASP A 77 -6.92 -12.73 15.80
#